data_AF-A0A859FGA4-F1
#
_entry.id   AF-A0A859FGA4-F1
#
_cell.length_a   1.000
_cell.length_b   1.000
_cell.length_c   1.000
_cell.angle_alpha   90.00
_cell.angle_beta   90.00
_cell.angle_gamma   90.00
#
_symmetry.space_group_name_H-M   'P 1'
#
loop_
_entity.id
_entity.type
_entity.pdbx_description
1 polymer ?
#
loop_
_entity_poly.entity_id
_entity_poly.type
_entity_poly.pdbx_seq_one_letter_code
_entity_poly.pdbx_strand_id
1 'polypeptide(L)' 'MKINWKVRFKNPYFLAAIAGLIAMILGDFGLSTEAYWRYVEYLSYIAVTLGVINDPVVRGIGDSKRALNYKEPREDK' A
#
# COMPACT_ATOMS: atom_id res chain seq x y z
N MET A 1 2.85 -18.90 3.18
CA MET A 1 3.09 -17.45 3.05
C MET A 1 3.18 -16.88 4.45
N LYS A 2 4.31 -16.27 4.84
CA LYS A 2 4.43 -15.57 6.13
C LYS A 2 4.70 -14.10 5.81
N ILE A 3 3.92 -13.21 6.42
CA ILE A 3 4.00 -11.76 6.21
C ILE A 3 4.20 -11.12 7.58
N ASN A 4 5.15 -10.20 7.68
CA ASN A 4 5.41 -9.45 8.88
C ASN A 4 4.50 -8.20 8.92
N TRP A 5 3.24 -8.41 9.31
CA TRP A 5 2.24 -7.35 9.40
C TRP A 5 2.69 -6.18 10.26
N LYS A 6 3.44 -6.43 11.34
CA LYS A 6 3.96 -5.37 12.23
C LYS A 6 4.87 -4.40 11.50
N VAL A 7 5.70 -4.88 10.56
CA VAL A 7 6.57 -4.02 9.75
C VAL A 7 5.78 -3.34 8.62
N ARG A 8 4.81 -4.03 8.02
CA ARG A 8 3.93 -3.44 6.99
C ARG A 8 3.17 -2.23 7.51
N PHE A 9 2.57 -2.31 8.70
CA PHE A 9 1.85 -1.18 9.32
C PHE A 9 2.77 -0.04 9.79
N LYS A 10 4.09 -0.25 9.83
CA LYS A 10 5.07 0.84 10.07
C LYS A 10 5.53 1.52 8.77
N ASN A 11 5.23 0.95 7.60
CA ASN A 11 5.61 1.54 6.33
C ASN A 11 4.57 2.59 5.89
N PRO A 12 4.94 3.87 5.73
CA PRO A 12 4.01 4.93 5.35
C PRO A 12 3.35 4.68 3.99
N TYR A 13 4.05 4.04 3.05
CA TYR A 13 3.49 3.69 1.73
C TYR A 13 2.40 2.64 1.83
N PHE A 14 2.56 1.64 2.70
CA PHE A 14 1.53 0.61 2.93
C PHE A 14 0.29 1.20 3.59
N LEU A 15 0.46 2.12 4.53
CA LEU A 15 -0.65 2.85 5.15
C LEU A 15 -1.38 3.74 4.13
N ALA A 16 -0.65 4.40 3.23
CA ALA A 16 -1.24 5.21 2.16
C ALA A 16 -2.09 4.34 1.20
N ALA A 17 -1.63 3.14 0.86
CA ALA A 17 -2.42 2.21 0.04
C ALA A 17 -3.69 1.71 0.76
N ILE A 18 -3.62 1.39 2.06
CA ILE A 18 -4.81 1.04 2.84
C ILE A 18 -5.79 2.22 2.91
N ALA A 19 -5.28 3.44 3.11
CA ALA A 19 -6.10 4.64 3.10
C ALA A 19 -6.78 4.87 1.74
N GLY A 20 -6.07 4.62 0.64
CA GLY A 20 -6.64 4.64 -0.71
C GLY A 20 -7.76 3.62 -0.89
N LEU A 21 -7.57 2.39 -0.41
CA LEU A 21 -8.61 1.35 -0.46
C LEU A 21 -9.85 1.71 0.38
N ILE A 22 -9.65 2.23 1.59
CA ILE A 22 -10.74 2.72 2.45
C ILE A 22 -11.48 3.86 1.77
N ALA A 23 -10.74 4.80 1.17
CA ALA A 23 -11.33 5.88 0.41
C ALA A 23 -12.24 5.30 -0.66
N MET A 24 -11.77 4.39 -1.52
CA MET A 24 -12.56 3.71 -2.58
C MET A 24 -13.86 3.11 -2.05
N ILE A 25 -13.79 2.34 -0.95
CA ILE A 25 -14.96 1.72 -0.33
C ILE A 25 -15.97 2.78 0.13
N LEU A 26 -15.51 3.89 0.72
CA LEU A 26 -16.39 4.99 1.14
C LEU A 26 -17.09 5.68 -0.06
N GLY A 27 -16.47 5.65 -1.24
CA GLY A 27 -17.09 6.14 -2.47
C GLY A 27 -18.30 5.34 -2.88
N ASP A 28 -18.25 4.02 -2.67
CA ASP A 28 -19.34 3.08 -2.98
C ASP A 28 -20.56 3.27 -2.06
N PHE A 29 -20.36 3.84 -0.86
CA PHE A 29 -21.46 4.20 0.06
C PHE A 29 -22.20 5.50 -0.31
N GLY A 30 -21.92 6.08 -1.48
CA GLY A 30 -22.61 7.28 -1.98
C GLY A 30 -22.08 8.59 -1.40
N LEU A 31 -20.91 8.57 -0.75
CA LEU A 31 -20.17 9.77 -0.33
C LEU A 31 -19.28 10.32 -1.46
N SER A 32 -19.45 9.83 -2.69
CA SER A 32 -18.64 10.16 -3.85
C SER A 32 -19.28 11.25 -4.71
N THR A 33 -18.45 12.22 -5.12
CA THR A 33 -18.73 13.16 -6.21
C THR A 33 -17.84 12.80 -7.42
N GLU A 34 -18.06 13.41 -8.58
CA GLU A 34 -17.11 13.22 -9.71
C GLU A 34 -15.68 13.61 -9.35
N ALA A 35 -15.50 14.63 -8.51
CA ALA A 35 -14.18 15.04 -8.04
C ALA A 35 -13.53 13.95 -7.18
N TYR A 36 -14.32 13.24 -6.35
CA TYR A 36 -13.83 12.15 -5.52
C TYR A 36 -13.24 11.01 -6.37
N TRP A 37 -13.89 10.61 -7.47
CA TRP A 37 -13.38 9.54 -8.34
C TRP A 37 -12.06 9.93 -9.01
N ARG A 38 -11.91 11.21 -9.38
CA ARG A 38 -10.66 11.76 -9.91
C ARG A 38 -9.51 11.70 -8.89
N TYR A 39 -9.77 11.96 -7.62
CA TYR A 39 -8.76 11.85 -6.57
C TYR A 39 -8.37 10.40 -6.29
N VAL A 40 -9.33 9.48 -6.32
CA VAL A 40 -9.07 8.03 -6.21
C VAL A 40 -8.18 7.55 -7.36
N GLU A 41 -8.45 7.99 -8.58
CA GLU A 41 -7.63 7.68 -9.75
C GLU A 41 -6.19 8.19 -9.59
N TYR A 42 -6.00 9.45 -9.20
CA TYR A 42 -4.66 10.02 -8.99
C TYR A 42 -3.90 9.33 -7.85
N LEU A 43 -4.57 9.00 -6.74
CA LEU A 43 -3.97 8.23 -5.65
C LEU A 43 -3.52 6.84 -6.12
N SER A 44 -4.32 6.20 -6.97
CA SER A 44 -3.99 4.90 -7.55
C SER A 44 -2.76 5.00 -8.47
N TYR A 45 -2.68 6.01 -9.33
CA TYR A 45 -1.50 6.24 -10.17
C TYR A 45 -0.24 6.53 -9.36
N ILE A 46 -0.33 7.32 -8.29
CA ILE A 46 0.79 7.58 -7.38
C ILE A 46 1.22 6.27 -6.71
N ALA A 47 0.28 5.45 -6.24
CA ALA A 47 0.58 4.17 -5.59
C ALA A 47 1.23 3.16 -6.54
N VAL A 48 0.80 3.11 -7.82
CA VAL A 48 1.45 2.30 -8.85
C VAL A 48 2.85 2.83 -9.16
N THR A 49 3.00 4.15 -9.33
CA THR A 49 4.29 4.79 -9.65
C THR A 49 5.32 4.58 -8.54
N LEU A 50 4.89 4.62 -7.27
CA LEU A 50 5.73 4.34 -6.11
C LEU A 50 5.96 2.84 -5.87
N GLY A 51 5.42 1.94 -6.71
CA GLY A 51 5.58 0.50 -6.58
C GLY A 51 4.84 -0.12 -5.39
N VAL A 52 3.87 0.59 -4.80
CA VAL A 52 3.13 0.14 -3.61
C VAL A 52 2.14 -0.98 -3.96
N ILE A 53 1.53 -0.92 -5.15
CA ILE A 53 0.56 -1.91 -5.64
C ILE A 53 1.26 -3.06 -6.37
N ASN A 54 2.22 -2.74 -7.25
CA ASN A 54 3.07 -3.72 -7.91
C ASN A 54 4.51 -3.32 -7.64
N ASP A 55 5.15 -3.98 -6.68
CA ASP A 55 6.60 -3.87 -6.49
C ASP A 55 7.25 -4.75 -7.58
N PRO A 56 7.82 -4.17 -8.67
CA PRO A 56 8.37 -4.96 -9.77
C PRO A 56 9.65 -5.70 -9.37
N VAL A 57 10.18 -5.44 -8.17
CA VAL A 57 11.49 -5.91 -7.72
C VAL A 57 11.38 -7.15 -6.80
N VAL A 58 10.17 -7.52 -6.35
CA VAL A 58 9.97 -8.66 -5.44
C VAL A 58 9.36 -9.87 -6.16
N ARG A 59 10.05 -11.01 -6.09
CA ARG A 59 9.58 -12.28 -6.63
C ARG A 59 8.59 -12.93 -5.64
N GLY A 60 7.28 -12.76 -5.89
CA GLY A 60 6.20 -13.40 -5.13
C GLY A 60 5.48 -12.49 -4.12
N ILE A 61 4.49 -13.04 -3.41
CA ILE A 61 3.53 -12.28 -2.57
C ILE A 61 3.95 -12.27 -1.07
N GLY A 62 4.96 -13.07 -0.68
CA GLY A 62 5.37 -13.25 0.71
C GLY A 62 6.65 -12.50 1.06
N ASP A 63 6.80 -12.13 2.34
CA ASP A 63 8.03 -11.51 2.83
C ASP A 63 9.20 -12.51 2.81
N SER A 64 10.40 -12.02 2.53
CA SER A 64 11.61 -12.83 2.61
C SER A 64 11.87 -13.31 4.04
N LYS A 65 12.63 -14.42 4.20
CA LYS A 65 13.02 -14.93 5.54
C LYS A 65 13.72 -13.88 6.41
N ARG A 66 14.39 -12.89 5.79
CA ARG A 66 15.00 -11.75 6.48
C ARG A 66 13.97 -10.74 6.96
N ALA A 67 13.01 -10.37 6.12
CA ALA A 67 11.95 -9.42 6.46
C ALA A 67 11.04 -9.89 7.59
N LEU A 68 10.89 -11.20 7.78
CA LEU A 68 10.17 -11.79 8.92
C LEU A 68 10.79 -11.47 10.29
N ASN A 69 12.10 -11.22 10.34
CA ASN A 69 12.80 -10.94 11.59
C ASN A 69 12.97 -9.43 11.85
N TYR A 70 12.54 -8.57 10.93
CA TYR A 70 12.63 -7.12 11.11
C TYR A 70 11.63 -6.63 12.16
N LYS A 71 12.09 -5.71 13.01
CA LYS A 71 11.25 -4.96 13.95
C LYS A 71 10.82 -3.61 13.37
N GLU A 72 11.55 -3.11 12.38
CA GLU A 72 11.34 -1.81 11.73
C GLU A 72 11.63 -1.90 10.22
N PRO A 73 11.05 -1.00 9.39
CA PRO A 73 11.38 -0.94 7.98
C PRO A 73 12.88 -0.79 7.79
N ARG A 74 13.43 -1.52 6.83
CA ARG A 74 14.86 -1.43 6.50
C ARG A 74 15.09 -0.17 5.68
N GLU A 75 15.96 0.70 6.16
CA GLU A 75 16.56 1.78 5.38
C GLU A 75 17.84 1.23 4.74
N ASP A 76 17.91 1.21 3.41
CA ASP A 76 19.17 1.03 2.72
C ASP A 76 19.87 2.39 2.70
N LYS A 77 21.08 2.45 3.28
CA LYS A 77 21.98 3.60 3.14
C LYS A 77 22.52 3.68 1.72
#